data_AF-A0A6P1BWZ2-F1
#
_entry.id   AF-A0A6P1BWZ2-F1
#
_cell.length_a   1.000
_cell.length_b   1.000
_cell.length_c   1.000
_cell.angle_alpha   90.00
_cell.angle_beta   90.00
_cell.angle_gamma   90.00
#
_symmetry.space_group_name_H-M   'P 1'
#
loop_
_entity.id
_entity.type
_entity.pdbx_description
1 polymer ?
#
loop_
_entity_poly.entity_id
_entity_poly.type
_entity_poly.pdbx_seq_one_letter_code
_entity_poly.pdbx_strand_id
1 'polypeptide(L)'
;KLDAAAFGATNAISIDYAVMEKTAHAAVVPVACGWSDIGSWRQVWELSDKDGLGNAARGAAVFEDSRNCNVSTDRALVALEGVDDLVVVATQDAVLVSRQKDANGLKRLVAKLKVAAPEV
;
A
#
# COMPACT_ATOMS: atom_id res chain seq x y z
N LYS A 1 -3.95 -27.55 11.01
CA LYS A 1 -2.62 -26.98 10.69
C LYS A 1 -2.02 -27.82 9.57
N LEU A 2 -1.39 -27.19 8.57
CA LEU A 2 -0.65 -27.90 7.53
C LEU A 2 0.66 -28.48 8.12
N ASP A 3 1.12 -29.59 7.58
CA ASP A 3 2.41 -30.17 7.94
C ASP A 3 3.56 -29.29 7.41
N ALA A 4 4.52 -28.97 8.28
CA ALA A 4 5.58 -28.00 7.97
C ALA A 4 6.57 -28.51 6.93
N ALA A 5 6.91 -29.81 6.99
CA ALA A 5 7.84 -30.41 6.03
C ALA A 5 7.19 -30.51 4.64
N ALA A 6 5.93 -30.95 4.58
CA ALA A 6 5.17 -31.01 3.34
C ALA A 6 4.98 -29.62 2.72
N PHE A 7 4.66 -28.59 3.52
CA PHE A 7 4.52 -27.22 3.02
C PHE A 7 5.85 -26.64 2.54
N GLY A 8 6.94 -26.86 3.28
CA GLY A 8 8.28 -26.40 2.90
C GLY A 8 8.83 -27.03 1.61
N ALA A 9 8.33 -28.21 1.23
CA ALA A 9 8.69 -28.88 -0.02
C ALA A 9 7.86 -28.41 -1.24
N THR A 10 6.89 -27.52 -1.06
CA THR A 10 6.05 -27.02 -2.17
C THR A 10 6.77 -25.97 -3.02
N ASN A 11 6.39 -25.89 -4.29
CA ASN A 11 6.88 -24.85 -5.18
C ASN A 11 6.20 -23.51 -4.88
N ALA A 12 6.99 -22.45 -4.71
CA ALA A 12 6.50 -21.09 -4.55
C ALA A 12 6.04 -20.49 -5.90
N ILE A 13 4.85 -20.87 -6.35
CA ILE A 13 4.21 -20.42 -7.58
C ILE A 13 2.75 -20.02 -7.31
N SER A 14 2.23 -18.99 -7.98
CA SER A 14 0.83 -18.59 -7.79
C SER A 14 -0.14 -19.63 -8.36
N ILE A 15 -1.36 -19.65 -7.84
CA ILE A 15 -2.43 -20.53 -8.33
C ILE A 15 -2.80 -20.22 -9.80
N ASP A 16 -2.68 -18.95 -10.20
CA ASP A 16 -2.93 -18.51 -11.57
C ASP A 16 -2.07 -19.31 -12.56
N TYR A 17 -0.75 -19.33 -12.33
CA TYR A 17 0.20 -20.10 -13.15
C TYR A 17 0.14 -21.61 -12.90
N ALA A 18 -0.06 -22.03 -11.65
CA ALA A 18 -0.03 -23.45 -11.29
C ALA A 18 -1.24 -24.21 -11.86
N VAL A 19 -2.41 -23.58 -11.87
CA VAL A 19 -3.71 -24.21 -12.15
C VAL A 19 -4.53 -23.43 -13.16
N MET A 20 -4.81 -22.14 -12.90
CA MET A 20 -5.86 -21.41 -13.64
C MET A 20 -5.54 -21.24 -15.12
N GLU A 21 -4.28 -21.03 -15.49
CA GLU A 21 -3.84 -20.94 -16.88
C GLU A 21 -3.84 -22.29 -17.61
N LYS A 22 -3.88 -23.41 -16.87
CA LYS A 22 -3.75 -24.77 -17.41
C LYS A 22 -5.05 -25.55 -17.43
N THR A 23 -6.07 -25.08 -16.71
CA THR A 23 -7.33 -25.80 -16.57
C THR A 23 -8.22 -25.61 -17.79
N ALA A 24 -8.80 -26.70 -18.28
CA ALA A 24 -9.88 -26.67 -19.29
C ALA A 24 -11.27 -26.44 -18.66
N HIS A 25 -11.35 -26.41 -17.33
CA HIS A 25 -12.60 -26.35 -16.56
C HIS A 25 -12.70 -25.04 -15.78
N ALA A 26 -12.68 -23.91 -16.49
CA ALA A 26 -12.88 -22.58 -15.92
C ALA A 26 -14.19 -21.95 -16.40
N ALA A 27 -14.83 -21.18 -15.52
CA ALA A 27 -15.95 -20.30 -15.84
C ALA A 27 -15.72 -18.95 -15.15
N VAL A 28 -16.20 -17.86 -15.75
CA VAL A 28 -16.04 -16.51 -15.23
C VAL A 28 -17.42 -15.87 -15.07
N VAL A 29 -17.63 -15.16 -13.97
CA VAL A 29 -18.83 -14.36 -13.73
C VAL A 29 -18.43 -12.88 -13.71
N PRO A 30 -19.04 -12.03 -14.55
CA PRO A 30 -18.75 -10.60 -14.52
C PRO A 30 -19.24 -10.00 -13.19
N VAL A 31 -18.41 -9.15 -12.59
CA VAL A 31 -18.73 -8.45 -11.34
C VAL A 31 -18.50 -6.95 -11.50
N ALA A 32 -19.45 -6.14 -11.03
CA ALA A 32 -19.37 -4.69 -11.02
C ALA A 32 -19.66 -4.17 -9.60
N CYS A 33 -18.70 -4.39 -8.68
CA CYS A 33 -18.83 -4.03 -7.27
C CYS A 33 -17.78 -3.01 -6.79
N GLY A 34 -17.09 -2.32 -7.72
CA GLY A 34 -16.03 -1.36 -7.36
C GLY A 34 -14.77 -2.00 -6.77
N TRP A 35 -14.50 -3.28 -7.09
CA TRP A 35 -13.32 -3.99 -6.60
C TRP A 35 -12.03 -3.37 -7.15
N SER A 36 -11.04 -3.20 -6.27
CA SER A 36 -9.67 -2.81 -6.59
C SER A 36 -8.71 -3.64 -5.75
N ASP A 37 -7.58 -4.03 -6.33
CA ASP A 37 -6.53 -4.82 -5.68
C ASP A 37 -5.64 -3.99 -4.73
N ILE A 38 -5.86 -2.67 -4.64
CA ILE A 38 -5.13 -1.70 -3.80
C ILE A 38 -3.64 -2.08 -3.66
N GLY A 39 -2.90 -1.99 -4.76
CA GLY A 39 -1.48 -2.30 -4.82
C GLY A 39 -0.54 -1.12 -4.52
N SER A 40 -1.08 0.08 -4.26
CA SER A 40 -0.27 1.28 -4.04
C SER A 40 -0.94 2.32 -3.15
N TRP A 41 -0.12 3.13 -2.46
CA TRP A 41 -0.59 4.29 -1.70
C TRP A 41 -1.30 5.34 -2.56
N ARG A 42 -1.03 5.34 -3.87
CA ARG A 42 -1.75 6.16 -4.83
C ARG A 42 -3.19 5.68 -5.01
N GLN A 43 -3.42 4.38 -5.17
CA GLN A 43 -4.79 3.85 -5.26
C GLN A 43 -5.57 4.11 -3.96
N VAL A 44 -4.90 3.99 -2.81
CA VAL A 44 -5.50 4.38 -1.52
C VAL A 44 -5.94 5.85 -1.57
N TRP A 45 -5.05 6.76 -1.98
CA TRP A 45 -5.39 8.17 -2.11
C TRP A 45 -6.53 8.41 -3.11
N GLU A 46 -6.53 7.77 -4.29
CA GLU A 46 -7.57 7.91 -5.31
C GLU A 46 -8.96 7.55 -4.75
N LEU A 47 -9.03 6.52 -3.90
CA LEU A 47 -10.26 6.04 -3.26
C LEU A 47 -10.64 6.78 -1.96
N SER A 48 -9.72 7.55 -1.37
CA SER A 48 -10.00 8.30 -0.14
C SER A 48 -10.86 9.54 -0.38
N ASP A 49 -11.61 9.95 0.64
CA ASP A 49 -12.22 11.27 0.70
C ASP A 49 -11.14 12.35 0.78
N LYS A 50 -11.30 13.40 -0.04
CA LYS A 50 -10.33 14.49 -0.19
C LYS A 50 -10.93 15.83 0.18
N ASP A 51 -10.10 16.73 0.67
CA ASP A 51 -10.43 18.14 0.79
C ASP A 51 -10.42 18.86 -0.58
N GLY A 52 -10.66 20.18 -0.56
CA GLY A 52 -10.69 21.01 -1.77
C GLY A 52 -9.34 21.18 -2.49
N LEU A 53 -8.22 20.78 -1.86
CA LEU A 53 -6.88 20.81 -2.42
C LEU A 53 -6.36 19.42 -2.78
N GLY A 54 -7.20 18.39 -2.66
CA GLY A 54 -6.86 17.02 -2.98
C GLY A 54 -6.14 16.28 -1.86
N ASN A 55 -6.04 16.83 -0.65
CA ASN A 55 -5.45 16.13 0.47
C ASN A 55 -6.43 15.12 1.06
N ALA A 56 -5.93 13.94 1.40
CA ALA A 56 -6.67 12.89 2.08
C ALA A 56 -5.99 12.57 3.42
N ALA A 57 -6.80 12.27 4.43
CA ALA A 57 -6.32 11.87 5.73
C ALA A 57 -7.14 10.72 6.32
N ARG A 58 -6.43 9.74 6.89
CA ARG A 58 -6.95 8.75 7.82
C ARG A 58 -6.26 8.93 9.15
N GLY A 59 -6.97 9.46 10.14
CA GLY A 59 -6.42 9.85 11.44
C GLY A 59 -6.25 11.37 11.56
N ALA A 60 -5.49 11.82 12.56
CA ALA A 60 -5.32 13.24 12.85
C ALA A 60 -4.26 13.88 11.93
N ALA A 61 -4.71 14.72 10.99
CA ALA A 61 -3.83 15.44 10.08
C ALA A 61 -4.22 16.93 9.97
N VAL A 62 -3.21 17.78 9.78
CA VAL A 62 -3.36 19.21 9.48
C VAL A 62 -2.60 19.52 8.21
N PHE A 63 -3.23 20.26 7.31
CA PHE A 63 -2.66 20.68 6.03
C PHE A 63 -2.66 22.21 5.98
N GLU A 64 -1.49 22.78 5.76
CA GLU A 64 -1.27 24.20 5.46
C GLU A 64 -0.54 24.26 4.12
N ASP A 65 -0.95 25.12 3.19
CA ASP A 65 -0.36 25.24 1.83
C ASP A 65 0.16 23.92 1.21
N SER A 66 -0.69 22.88 1.20
CA SER A 66 -0.33 21.54 0.71
C SER A 66 -1.41 20.96 -0.18
N ARG A 67 -0.99 20.18 -1.19
CA ARG A 67 -1.89 19.65 -2.23
C ARG A 67 -1.60 18.19 -2.53
N ASN A 68 -2.66 17.45 -2.85
CA ASN A 68 -2.59 16.03 -3.24
C ASN A 68 -1.82 15.14 -2.24
N CYS A 69 -1.79 15.49 -0.96
CA CYS A 69 -1.11 14.68 0.05
C CYS A 69 -2.03 13.56 0.57
N ASN A 70 -1.46 12.43 0.98
CA ASN A 70 -2.16 11.33 1.61
C ASN A 70 -1.52 11.01 2.96
N VAL A 71 -2.24 11.25 4.05
CA VAL A 71 -1.77 10.98 5.41
C VAL A 71 -2.54 9.79 5.99
N SER A 72 -1.83 8.81 6.53
CA SER A 72 -2.41 7.73 7.34
C SER A 72 -1.66 7.65 8.66
N THR A 73 -2.34 7.84 9.78
CA THR A 73 -1.73 7.82 11.11
C THR A 73 -2.59 7.05 12.10
N ASP A 74 -1.95 6.22 12.92
CA ASP A 74 -2.64 5.45 13.96
C ASP A 74 -2.86 6.27 15.25
N ARG A 75 -1.92 7.17 15.58
CA ARG A 75 -1.94 7.95 16.84
C ARG A 75 -1.36 9.36 16.72
N ALA A 76 -0.26 9.53 15.98
CA ALA A 76 0.43 10.81 15.91
C ALA A 76 -0.40 11.86 15.15
N LEU A 77 -0.36 13.11 15.59
CA LEU A 77 -0.79 14.23 14.75
C LEU A 77 0.27 14.45 13.68
N VAL A 78 -0.14 14.46 12.41
CA VAL A 78 0.75 14.74 11.28
C VAL A 78 0.37 16.09 10.69
N ALA A 79 1.32 17.03 10.66
CA ALA A 79 1.13 18.34 10.04
C ALA A 79 1.99 18.44 8.78
N LEU A 80 1.41 18.88 7.67
CA LEU A 80 2.09 19.15 6.41
C LEU A 80 1.95 20.63 6.07
N GLU A 81 3.06 21.27 5.74
CA GLU A 81 3.12 22.69 5.36
C GLU A 81 4.01 22.84 4.11
N GLY A 82 3.51 23.53 3.08
CA GLY A 82 4.29 23.86 1.88
C GLY A 82 4.71 22.67 1.02
N VAL A 83 4.01 21.53 1.11
CA VAL A 83 4.40 20.27 0.45
C VAL A 83 3.27 19.68 -0.38
N ASP A 84 3.65 19.10 -1.52
CA ASP A 84 2.71 18.54 -2.49
C ASP A 84 3.05 17.09 -2.89
N ASP A 85 2.02 16.35 -3.31
CA ASP A 85 2.13 14.99 -3.87
C ASP A 85 2.86 14.00 -2.94
N LEU A 86 2.65 14.10 -1.62
CA LEU A 86 3.28 13.22 -0.64
C LEU A 86 2.33 12.14 -0.12
N VAL A 87 2.93 11.02 0.31
CA VAL A 87 2.31 10.00 1.13
C VAL A 87 3.07 9.97 2.45
N VAL A 88 2.35 10.14 3.55
CA VAL A 88 2.88 10.04 4.90
C VAL A 88 2.12 8.97 5.67
N VAL A 89 2.82 7.95 6.12
CA VAL A 89 2.24 6.86 6.92
C VAL A 89 2.97 6.82 8.25
N ALA A 90 2.27 7.11 9.33
CA ALA A 90 2.81 7.12 10.68
C ALA A 90 2.16 6.00 11.52
N THR A 91 2.91 4.91 11.71
CA THR A 91 2.55 3.81 12.60
C THR A 91 3.24 3.98 13.96
N GLN A 92 3.03 3.04 14.87
CA GLN A 92 3.64 3.09 16.20
C GLN A 92 5.17 2.96 16.19
N ASP A 93 5.70 2.24 15.21
CA ASP A 93 7.09 1.79 15.09
C ASP A 93 7.87 2.52 13.99
N ALA A 94 7.19 3.07 12.99
CA ALA A 94 7.82 3.71 11.85
C ALA A 94 7.02 4.87 11.26
N VAL A 95 7.75 5.76 10.58
CA VAL A 95 7.15 6.80 9.73
C VAL A 95 7.71 6.66 8.33
N LEU A 96 6.83 6.45 7.36
CA LEU A 96 7.14 6.49 5.94
C LEU A 96 6.74 7.84 5.37
N VAL A 97 7.68 8.49 4.68
CA VAL A 97 7.40 9.64 3.82
C VAL A 97 7.87 9.30 2.41
N SER A 98 6.97 9.41 1.44
CA SER A 98 7.28 9.09 0.04
C SER A 98 6.51 9.99 -0.92
N ARG A 99 6.99 10.11 -2.15
CA ARG A 99 6.24 10.78 -3.21
C ARG A 99 5.12 9.85 -3.67
N GLN A 100 3.90 10.38 -3.79
CA GLN A 100 2.72 9.62 -4.18
C GLN A 100 2.87 8.91 -5.54
N LYS A 101 3.71 9.44 -6.43
CA LYS A 101 3.93 8.93 -7.79
C LYS A 101 5.19 8.06 -7.95
N ASP A 102 5.94 7.74 -6.88
CA ASP A 102 7.19 6.96 -6.98
C ASP A 102 7.10 5.55 -6.37
N ALA A 103 6.36 4.65 -7.04
CA ALA A 103 6.25 3.25 -6.63
C ALA A 103 7.60 2.50 -6.64
N ASN A 104 8.53 2.89 -7.53
CA ASN A 104 9.85 2.27 -7.62
C ASN A 104 10.75 2.69 -6.45
N GLY A 105 10.62 3.93 -5.98
CA GLY A 105 11.30 4.44 -4.79
C GLY A 105 10.97 3.64 -3.54
N LEU A 106 9.70 3.29 -3.36
CA LEU A 106 9.27 2.48 -2.22
C LEU A 106 9.95 1.10 -2.20
N LYS A 107 10.01 0.41 -3.35
CA LYS A 107 10.71 -0.89 -3.45
C LYS A 107 12.18 -0.78 -3.07
N ARG A 108 12.87 0.27 -3.53
CA ARG A 108 14.28 0.53 -3.17
C ARG A 108 14.44 0.80 -1.68
N LEU A 109 13.53 1.57 -1.08
CA LEU A 109 13.54 1.87 0.35
C LEU A 109 13.34 0.60 1.17
N VAL A 110 12.34 -0.23 0.85
CA VAL A 110 12.08 -1.50 1.53
C VAL A 110 13.30 -2.42 1.47
N ALA A 111 13.97 -2.52 0.31
CA ALA A 111 15.20 -3.30 0.19
C ALA A 111 16.32 -2.82 1.13
N LYS A 112 16.45 -1.49 1.32
CA LYS A 112 17.42 -0.91 2.26
C LYS A 112 17.03 -1.14 3.72
N LEU A 113 15.73 -1.03 4.06
CA LEU A 113 15.24 -1.23 5.43
C LEU A 113 15.53 -2.64 5.93
N LYS A 114 15.42 -3.66 5.08
CA LYS A 114 15.80 -5.04 5.41
C LYS A 114 17.25 -5.21 5.90
N VAL A 115 18.12 -4.26 5.59
CA VAL A 115 19.52 -4.25 6.03
C VAL A 115 19.71 -3.28 7.20
N ALA A 116 19.13 -2.08 7.11
CA ALA A 116 19.37 -1.00 8.04
C ALA A 116 18.56 -1.08 9.35
N ALA A 117 17.37 -1.70 9.30
CA ALA A 117 16.47 -1.84 10.44
C ALA A 117 15.66 -3.15 10.30
N PRO A 118 16.30 -4.33 10.45
CA PRO A 118 15.67 -5.62 10.20
C PRO A 118 14.61 -6.02 11.24
N GLU A 119 14.58 -5.36 12.40
CA GLU A 119 13.62 -5.63 13.49
C GLU A 119 12.43 -4.65 13.51
N VAL A 120 12.40 -3.69 12.59
CA VAL A 120 11.23 -2.84 12.31
C VAL A 120 10.38 -3.51 11.23
#